data_AF-A0AAV0NU40-F1
#
_entry.id   AF-A0AAV0NU40-F1
#
_cell.length_a   1.000
_cell.length_b   1.000
_cell.length_c   1.000
_cell.angle_alpha   90.00
_cell.angle_beta   90.00
_cell.angle_gamma   90.00
#
_symmetry.space_group_name_H-M   'P 1'
#
loop_
_entity.id
_entity.type
_entity.pdbx_description
1 polymer ?
#
loop_
_entity_poly.entity_id
_entity_poly.type
_entity_poly.pdbx_seq_one_letter_code
_entity_poly.pdbx_strand_id
1 'polypeptide(L)'
;MAGVINVSQFPILRTFSRRSSVPAGIRTSIPATRASSSEIPPSSGATTAATRGEEQEAAPSFAAPAGFKTPEPKRFAIRPDKGLDVAGAALALFFRLGTGVFLNGYSVSFVSKDEIPADQYALELAGYKVKETSKLGPRPEQPIMIYEFEREIVAVLDLDVLFYPCPRNGPNFRPKAVELGGKQQFPYMVDPNTGVSMYESDAIIKYLVDKYGDGRVPLMLSLGLLTTLTAGFAMIGRMGRGQSYIPSKLPPKPLELWAYEGSPFCKLVREVLVELELPHIYRSCARGSPKRQILYAKTGHFQAPYLEDPNTGVQMFESAEIIEYLTATYAA
;
A
#
# COMPACT_ATOMS: atom_id res chain seq x y z
N MET A 1 30.23 -16.49 -18.93
CA MET A 1 30.47 -16.94 -17.54
C MET A 1 29.47 -16.24 -16.64
N ALA A 2 28.29 -16.82 -16.47
CA ALA A 2 27.24 -16.25 -15.62
C ALA A 2 27.51 -16.65 -14.16
N GLY A 3 27.86 -15.68 -13.32
CA GLY A 3 28.02 -15.89 -11.89
C GLY A 3 26.65 -15.89 -11.21
N VAL A 4 26.15 -17.06 -10.85
CA VAL A 4 25.00 -17.20 -9.95
C VAL A 4 25.53 -17.03 -8.52
N ILE A 5 25.22 -15.91 -7.87
CA ILE A 5 25.46 -15.76 -6.43
C ILE A 5 24.31 -16.47 -5.72
N ASN A 6 24.54 -17.75 -5.39
CA ASN A 6 23.66 -18.51 -4.53
C ASN A 6 24.06 -18.23 -3.08
N VAL A 7 23.20 -17.58 -2.29
CA VAL A 7 23.45 -17.42 -0.85
C VAL A 7 23.20 -18.78 -0.20
N SER A 8 24.29 -19.53 0.03
CA SER A 8 24.28 -20.87 0.59
C SER A 8 23.79 -20.88 2.04
N GLN A 9 22.89 -21.83 2.32
CA GLN A 9 22.40 -22.21 3.64
C GLN A 9 23.55 -22.58 4.59
N PHE A 10 23.51 -22.05 5.82
CA PHE A 10 24.35 -22.52 6.92
C PHE A 10 23.80 -23.84 7.51
N PRO A 11 24.67 -24.68 8.13
CA PRO A 11 24.48 -26.11 8.22
C PRO A 11 23.50 -26.55 9.31
N ILE A 12 22.86 -27.69 9.01
CA ILE A 12 21.96 -28.47 9.86
C ILE A 12 22.71 -28.91 11.14
N LEU A 13 22.35 -28.33 12.29
CA LEU A 13 22.67 -28.93 13.57
C LEU A 13 21.65 -30.02 13.89
N ARG A 14 22.12 -31.28 13.94
CA ARG A 14 21.38 -32.42 14.50
C ARG A 14 21.00 -32.13 15.94
N THR A 15 19.71 -31.98 16.23
CA THR A 15 19.19 -31.95 17.60
C THR A 15 18.85 -33.36 18.07
N PHE A 16 19.42 -33.74 19.20
CA PHE A 16 19.19 -34.97 19.94
C PHE A 16 17.70 -35.15 20.29
N SER A 17 17.17 -36.34 20.02
CA SER A 17 15.87 -36.80 20.53
C SER A 17 15.95 -36.97 22.04
N ARG A 18 15.28 -36.08 22.78
CA ARG A 18 14.99 -36.27 24.21
C ARG A 18 13.48 -36.39 24.38
N ARG A 19 13.00 -37.61 24.65
CA ARG A 19 11.63 -37.86 25.10
C ARG A 19 11.42 -37.15 26.44
N SER A 20 10.47 -36.21 26.49
CA SER A 20 9.86 -35.78 27.75
C SER A 20 8.34 -35.97 27.64
N SER A 21 7.81 -36.88 28.45
CA SER A 21 6.39 -37.06 28.72
C SER A 21 5.81 -35.80 29.37
N VAL A 22 4.72 -35.27 28.81
CA VAL A 22 3.91 -34.21 29.43
C VAL A 22 2.61 -34.83 29.94
N PRO A 23 2.20 -34.59 31.20
CA PRO A 23 0.97 -35.12 31.76
C PRO A 23 -0.26 -34.33 31.26
N ALA A 24 -1.40 -35.02 31.21
CA ALA A 24 -2.70 -34.50 30.82
C ALA A 24 -3.22 -33.48 31.84
N GLY A 25 -3.81 -32.37 31.37
CA GLY A 25 -4.67 -31.56 32.20
C GLY A 25 -5.05 -30.19 31.62
N ILE A 26 -6.36 -29.98 31.53
CA ILE A 26 -7.09 -28.70 31.45
C ILE A 26 -7.31 -28.14 30.04
N ARG A 27 -8.46 -28.55 29.49
CA ARG A 27 -9.21 -27.91 28.39
C ARG A 27 -9.87 -26.63 28.92
N THR A 28 -9.57 -25.49 28.33
CA THR A 28 -10.39 -24.29 28.40
C THR A 28 -11.02 -24.06 27.02
N SER A 29 -12.33 -24.28 26.93
CA SER A 29 -13.15 -24.04 25.75
C SER A 29 -13.51 -22.55 25.67
N ILE A 30 -13.12 -21.88 24.58
CA ILE A 30 -13.59 -20.54 24.22
C ILE A 30 -14.80 -20.72 23.30
N PRO A 31 -15.99 -20.17 23.59
CA PRO A 31 -17.15 -20.33 22.73
C PRO A 31 -17.07 -19.39 21.52
N ALA A 32 -17.22 -19.97 20.33
CA ALA A 32 -17.51 -19.24 19.09
C ALA A 32 -18.99 -18.85 19.07
N THR A 33 -19.29 -17.55 19.02
CA THR A 33 -20.66 -17.04 18.86
C THR A 33 -21.06 -17.08 17.39
N ARG A 34 -21.99 -17.98 17.07
CA ARG A 34 -22.68 -18.07 15.79
C ARG A 34 -23.85 -17.08 15.82
N ALA A 35 -23.79 -16.03 15.01
CA ALA A 35 -24.94 -15.14 14.81
C ALA A 35 -26.07 -15.95 14.15
N SER A 36 -27.17 -16.11 14.87
CA SER A 36 -28.41 -16.69 14.36
C SER A 36 -29.35 -15.57 13.94
N SER A 37 -29.85 -15.70 12.72
CA SER A 37 -30.95 -14.95 12.13
C SER A 37 -32.19 -15.04 13.02
N SER A 38 -32.80 -13.90 13.32
CA SER A 38 -34.13 -13.83 13.91
C SER A 38 -34.93 -12.76 13.16
N GLU A 39 -36.07 -13.21 12.65
CA GLU A 39 -37.05 -12.50 11.84
C GLU A 39 -37.71 -11.34 12.60
N ILE A 40 -38.02 -10.24 11.91
CA ILE A 40 -38.74 -9.07 12.42
C ILE A 40 -40.23 -9.24 12.06
N PRO A 41 -41.19 -9.11 13.00
CA PRO A 41 -42.61 -9.16 12.68
C PRO A 41 -43.11 -7.81 12.11
N PRO A 42 -44.17 -7.81 11.28
CA PRO A 42 -44.61 -6.60 10.59
C PRO A 42 -45.48 -5.74 11.51
N SER A 43 -45.19 -4.44 11.55
CA SER A 43 -46.04 -3.43 12.17
C SER A 43 -46.45 -2.40 11.13
N SER A 44 -47.70 -2.50 10.70
CA SER A 44 -48.41 -1.54 9.87
C SER A 44 -48.60 -0.21 10.60
N GLY A 45 -48.27 0.90 9.93
CA GLY A 45 -48.53 2.26 10.42
C GLY A 45 -48.24 3.28 9.33
N ALA A 46 -49.25 3.57 8.51
CA ALA A 46 -49.18 4.63 7.51
C ALA A 46 -49.20 6.01 8.19
N THR A 47 -48.24 6.88 7.89
CA THR A 47 -48.44 8.33 7.99
C THR A 47 -47.58 9.04 6.93
N THR A 48 -48.21 10.06 6.37
CA THR A 48 -47.98 10.78 5.11
C THR A 48 -46.66 11.54 4.96
N ALA A 49 -46.24 11.60 3.70
CA ALA A 49 -45.09 12.29 3.15
C ALA A 49 -45.10 13.82 3.39
N ALA A 50 -43.90 14.35 3.62
CA ALA A 50 -43.55 15.74 3.33
C ALA A 50 -42.22 15.72 2.56
N THR A 51 -42.32 15.85 1.23
CA THR A 51 -41.21 15.95 0.30
C THR A 51 -40.48 17.27 0.54
N ARG A 52 -39.33 17.22 1.21
CA ARG A 52 -38.38 18.34 1.25
C ARG A 52 -37.41 18.10 0.10
N GLY A 53 -37.47 18.93 -0.93
CA GLY A 53 -36.61 18.83 -2.09
C GLY A 53 -35.15 18.84 -1.65
N GLU A 54 -34.43 17.76 -1.93
CA GLU A 54 -32.98 17.74 -1.90
C GLU A 54 -32.52 18.65 -3.04
N GLU A 55 -32.05 19.85 -2.68
CA GLU A 55 -31.18 20.63 -3.56
C GLU A 55 -29.95 19.75 -3.83
N GLN A 56 -29.89 19.15 -5.02
CA GLN A 56 -28.68 18.53 -5.54
C GLN A 56 -27.63 19.64 -5.70
N GLU A 57 -26.84 19.83 -4.66
CA GLU A 57 -25.57 20.54 -4.73
C GLU A 57 -24.76 19.87 -5.84
N ALA A 58 -24.49 20.61 -6.92
CA ALA A 58 -23.77 20.08 -8.07
C ALA A 58 -22.42 19.54 -7.59
N ALA A 59 -22.20 18.22 -7.75
CA ALA A 59 -20.95 17.58 -7.35
C ALA A 59 -19.77 18.37 -7.93
N PRO A 60 -18.72 18.67 -7.15
CA PRO A 60 -17.59 19.44 -7.64
C PRO A 60 -17.02 18.76 -8.89
N SER A 61 -17.05 19.46 -10.02
CA SER A 61 -16.41 18.98 -11.24
C SER A 61 -14.90 19.16 -11.09
N PHE A 62 -14.18 18.07 -10.88
CA PHE A 62 -12.73 18.09 -10.83
C PHE A 62 -12.18 18.33 -12.25
N ALA A 63 -11.24 19.26 -12.36
CA ALA A 63 -10.52 19.55 -13.60
C ALA A 63 -9.03 19.75 -13.27
N ALA A 64 -8.18 19.49 -14.26
CA ALA A 64 -6.77 19.81 -14.12
C ALA A 64 -6.59 21.32 -13.83
N PRO A 65 -5.59 21.71 -13.01
CA PRO A 65 -5.30 23.11 -12.75
C PRO A 65 -5.11 23.92 -14.04
N ALA A 66 -5.47 25.20 -14.02
CA ALA A 66 -5.35 26.06 -15.20
C ALA A 66 -3.89 26.12 -15.70
N GLY A 67 -3.69 25.86 -17.00
CA GLY A 67 -2.36 25.83 -17.61
C GLY A 67 -1.50 24.60 -17.26
N PHE A 68 -2.10 23.56 -16.66
CA PHE A 68 -1.38 22.32 -16.34
C PHE A 68 -0.73 21.70 -17.58
N LYS A 69 0.54 21.34 -17.44
CA LYS A 69 1.30 20.58 -18.43
C LYS A 69 1.89 19.36 -17.74
N THR A 70 1.72 18.20 -18.34
CA THR A 70 2.34 16.97 -17.85
C THR A 70 3.87 17.12 -17.88
N PRO A 71 4.55 16.89 -16.75
CA PRO A 71 6.00 17.00 -16.70
C PRO A 71 6.69 15.92 -17.55
N GLU A 72 7.83 16.26 -18.13
CA GLU A 72 8.71 15.28 -18.77
C GLU A 72 9.40 14.42 -17.70
N PRO A 73 9.41 13.08 -17.83
CA PRO A 73 10.03 12.21 -16.84
C PRO A 73 11.55 12.41 -16.74
N LYS A 74 12.06 12.59 -15.52
CA LYS A 74 13.48 12.80 -15.23
C LYS A 74 13.96 11.77 -14.21
N ARG A 75 14.59 10.72 -14.74
CA ARG A 75 15.03 9.58 -13.93
C ARG A 75 16.00 9.99 -12.82
N PHE A 76 15.61 9.75 -11.58
CA PHE A 76 16.36 10.04 -10.35
C PHE A 76 16.69 11.52 -10.11
N ALA A 77 16.09 12.44 -10.87
CA ALA A 77 16.27 13.86 -10.61
C ALA A 77 15.59 14.24 -9.29
N ILE A 78 16.29 15.03 -8.48
CA ILE A 78 15.72 15.67 -7.31
C ILE A 78 15.59 17.15 -7.63
N ARG A 79 14.38 17.68 -7.55
CA ARG A 79 14.16 19.12 -7.68
C ARG A 79 14.91 19.84 -6.55
N PRO A 80 15.66 20.93 -6.81
CA PRO A 80 16.56 21.52 -5.82
C PRO A 80 15.90 21.89 -4.48
N ASP A 81 14.63 22.30 -4.49
CA ASP A 81 13.84 22.64 -3.30
C ASP A 81 13.37 21.42 -2.48
N LYS A 82 13.50 20.19 -3.03
CA LYS A 82 13.02 18.94 -2.40
C LYS A 82 14.13 18.07 -1.81
N GLY A 83 15.39 18.53 -1.84
CA GLY A 83 16.54 17.75 -1.35
C GLY A 83 16.38 17.24 0.08
N LEU A 84 15.99 18.12 1.02
CA LEU A 84 15.80 17.75 2.42
C LEU A 84 14.59 16.82 2.63
N ASP A 85 13.51 17.04 1.87
CA ASP A 85 12.33 16.18 1.94
C ASP A 85 12.66 14.74 1.51
N VAL A 86 13.35 14.60 0.37
CA VAL A 86 13.78 13.30 -0.15
C VAL A 86 14.75 12.62 0.82
N ALA A 87 15.71 13.37 1.39
CA ALA A 87 16.64 12.83 2.39
C ALA A 87 15.93 12.36 3.66
N GLY A 88 14.98 13.14 4.19
CA GLY A 88 14.17 12.77 5.35
C GLY A 88 13.28 11.55 5.09
N ALA A 89 12.71 11.45 3.88
CA ALA A 89 11.94 10.28 3.44
C ALA A 89 12.79 9.02 3.26
N ALA A 90 14.06 9.16 2.87
CA ALA A 90 14.97 8.04 2.69
C ALA A 90 15.34 7.34 4.02
N LEU A 91 15.18 7.99 5.17
CA LEU A 91 15.40 7.36 6.48
C LEU A 91 14.52 6.12 6.69
N ALA A 92 13.33 6.08 6.09
CA ALA A 92 12.47 4.91 6.17
C ALA A 92 13.13 3.67 5.56
N LEU A 93 13.84 3.82 4.43
CA LEU A 93 14.56 2.71 3.81
C LEU A 93 15.63 2.14 4.75
N PHE A 94 16.34 3.01 5.48
CA PHE A 94 17.36 2.62 6.43
C PHE A 94 16.78 1.96 7.68
N PHE A 95 15.85 2.62 8.39
CA PHE A 95 15.32 2.10 9.65
C PHE A 95 14.41 0.88 9.48
N ARG A 96 13.82 0.70 8.30
CA ARG A 96 13.04 -0.50 7.95
C ARG A 96 13.89 -1.59 7.30
N LEU A 97 15.23 -1.45 7.27
CA LEU A 97 16.18 -2.39 6.64
C LEU A 97 15.77 -2.86 5.23
N GLY A 98 15.25 -1.95 4.40
CA GLY A 98 14.86 -2.29 3.01
C GLY A 98 13.59 -3.15 2.88
N THR A 99 12.84 -3.38 3.95
CA THR A 99 11.60 -4.13 3.87
C THR A 99 10.58 -3.38 2.99
N GLY A 100 9.88 -4.09 2.10
CA GLY A 100 9.01 -3.49 1.07
C GLY A 100 9.74 -2.94 -0.17
N VAL A 101 11.06 -3.08 -0.27
CA VAL A 101 11.81 -2.84 -1.53
C VAL A 101 11.62 -4.01 -2.49
N PHE A 102 11.64 -5.23 -1.97
CA PHE A 102 11.63 -6.48 -2.74
C PHE A 102 10.34 -7.26 -2.49
N LEU A 103 9.88 -7.95 -3.54
CA LEU A 103 8.81 -8.92 -3.41
C LEU A 103 9.25 -10.19 -2.68
N ASN A 104 8.28 -10.95 -2.21
CA ASN A 104 8.52 -12.28 -1.69
C ASN A 104 9.19 -13.19 -2.75
N GLY A 105 10.18 -13.96 -2.31
CA GLY A 105 10.97 -14.82 -3.20
C GLY A 105 11.78 -14.06 -4.26
N TYR A 106 12.07 -12.77 -4.05
CA TYR A 106 12.87 -11.98 -4.98
C TYR A 106 14.23 -12.64 -5.24
N SER A 107 14.59 -12.72 -6.53
CA SER A 107 15.90 -13.17 -6.98
C SER A 107 16.40 -12.27 -8.10
N VAL A 108 17.72 -12.18 -8.21
CA VAL A 108 18.40 -11.31 -9.17
C VAL A 108 19.51 -12.06 -9.89
N SER A 109 19.60 -11.85 -11.19
CA SER A 109 20.76 -12.22 -11.99
C SER A 109 21.19 -11.07 -12.89
N PHE A 110 22.48 -11.02 -13.19
CA PHE A 110 23.06 -10.05 -14.11
C PHE A 110 23.28 -10.73 -15.45
N VAL A 111 22.66 -10.19 -16.49
CA VAL A 111 22.69 -10.73 -17.85
C VAL A 111 23.27 -9.70 -18.82
N SER A 112 23.75 -10.19 -19.96
CA SER A 112 24.23 -9.31 -21.03
C SER A 112 23.06 -8.48 -21.61
N LYS A 113 23.37 -7.36 -22.28
CA LYS A 113 22.35 -6.45 -22.80
C LYS A 113 21.41 -7.10 -23.83
N ASP A 114 21.95 -8.07 -24.57
CA ASP A 114 21.27 -8.75 -25.67
C ASP A 114 20.30 -9.85 -25.18
N GLU A 115 20.40 -10.26 -23.90
CA GLU A 115 19.55 -11.31 -23.33
C GLU A 115 18.15 -10.85 -22.92
N ILE A 116 17.94 -9.53 -22.74
CA ILE A 116 16.61 -8.97 -22.44
C ILE A 116 16.14 -8.17 -23.65
N PRO A 117 15.03 -8.57 -24.28
CA PRO A 117 14.41 -7.83 -25.38
C PRO A 117 14.18 -6.35 -25.07
N ALA A 118 14.22 -5.48 -26.09
CA ALA A 118 14.10 -4.03 -25.91
C ALA A 118 12.71 -3.57 -25.43
N ASP A 119 11.69 -4.38 -25.67
CA ASP A 119 10.31 -4.20 -25.20
C ASP A 119 10.10 -4.67 -23.75
N GLN A 120 11.12 -5.31 -23.13
CA GLN A 120 11.09 -5.69 -21.73
C GLN A 120 11.83 -4.69 -20.85
N TYR A 121 11.17 -4.28 -19.77
CA TYR A 121 11.74 -3.52 -18.69
C TYR A 121 12.91 -4.28 -18.07
N ALA A 122 14.05 -3.60 -17.98
CA ALA A 122 15.19 -4.04 -17.18
C ALA A 122 15.85 -2.85 -16.51
N LEU A 123 16.33 -3.04 -15.29
CA LEU A 123 17.26 -2.10 -14.71
C LEU A 123 18.64 -2.32 -15.35
N GLU A 124 19.24 -1.28 -15.89
CA GLU A 124 20.64 -1.30 -16.32
C GLU A 124 21.55 -0.88 -15.16
N LEU A 125 22.58 -1.68 -14.88
CA LEU A 125 23.59 -1.39 -13.86
C LEU A 125 24.97 -1.81 -14.37
N ALA A 126 25.91 -0.86 -14.41
CA ALA A 126 27.30 -1.10 -14.81
C ALA A 126 27.47 -1.86 -16.15
N GLY A 127 26.61 -1.56 -17.13
CA GLY A 127 26.65 -2.20 -18.45
C GLY A 127 25.92 -3.54 -18.56
N TYR A 128 25.43 -4.09 -17.45
CA TYR A 128 24.60 -5.29 -17.41
C TYR A 128 23.12 -4.93 -17.29
N LYS A 129 22.26 -5.84 -17.74
CA LYS A 129 20.84 -5.79 -17.42
C LYS A 129 20.57 -6.67 -16.20
N VAL A 130 19.74 -6.16 -15.30
CA VAL A 130 19.32 -6.85 -14.08
C VAL A 130 18.03 -7.61 -14.40
N LYS A 131 18.12 -8.93 -14.43
CA LYS A 131 16.97 -9.81 -14.55
C LYS A 131 16.45 -10.11 -13.14
N GLU A 132 15.21 -9.71 -12.89
CA GLU A 132 14.55 -9.86 -11.61
C GLU A 132 13.44 -10.91 -11.71
N THR A 133 13.33 -11.75 -10.70
CA THR A 133 12.20 -12.67 -10.54
C THR A 133 11.65 -12.60 -9.13
N SER A 134 10.43 -13.07 -8.93
CA SER A 134 9.75 -13.12 -7.64
C SER A 134 8.80 -14.30 -7.60
N LYS A 135 8.29 -14.63 -6.40
CA LYS A 135 7.27 -15.66 -6.22
C LYS A 135 5.96 -15.01 -5.76
N LEU A 136 5.05 -14.84 -6.70
CA LEU A 136 3.72 -14.30 -6.43
C LEU A 136 2.80 -15.39 -5.88
N GLY A 137 1.97 -15.05 -4.90
CA GLY A 137 0.85 -15.89 -4.48
C GLY A 137 -0.42 -15.60 -5.30
N PRO A 138 -1.57 -16.15 -4.90
CA PRO A 138 -2.87 -15.84 -5.51
C PRO A 138 -3.11 -14.33 -5.61
N ARG A 139 -3.79 -13.87 -6.67
CA ARG A 139 -4.14 -12.46 -6.85
C ARG A 139 -5.63 -12.26 -6.53
N PRO A 140 -6.00 -11.26 -5.70
CA PRO A 140 -7.40 -10.95 -5.47
C PRO A 140 -8.05 -10.45 -6.76
N GLU A 141 -9.32 -10.81 -6.98
CA GLU A 141 -10.09 -10.36 -8.15
C GLU A 141 -10.60 -8.93 -7.94
N GLN A 142 -10.95 -8.60 -6.69
CA GLN A 142 -11.36 -7.27 -6.26
C GLN A 142 -10.33 -6.67 -5.31
N PRO A 143 -10.03 -5.36 -5.38
CA PRO A 143 -9.09 -4.72 -4.47
C PRO A 143 -9.48 -4.91 -3.01
N ILE A 144 -8.54 -5.34 -2.18
CA ILE A 144 -8.70 -5.35 -0.73
C ILE A 144 -8.77 -3.89 -0.26
N MET A 145 -9.68 -3.59 0.66
CA MET A 145 -9.86 -2.24 1.20
C MET A 145 -9.11 -2.13 2.53
N ILE A 146 -8.28 -1.10 2.68
CA ILE A 146 -7.58 -0.82 3.94
C ILE A 146 -7.87 0.62 4.38
N TYR A 147 -8.46 0.76 5.55
CA TYR A 147 -8.69 2.01 6.24
C TYR A 147 -7.50 2.29 7.15
N GLU A 148 -6.39 2.76 6.58
CA GLU A 148 -5.17 3.25 7.25
C GLU A 148 -4.13 3.60 6.17
N PHE A 149 -2.89 3.72 6.58
CA PHE A 149 -1.70 3.86 5.77
C PHE A 149 -0.68 2.71 5.91
N GLU A 150 -1.03 1.54 6.47
CA GLU A 150 -0.12 0.36 6.56
C GLU A 150 0.06 -0.33 5.20
N ARG A 151 1.31 -0.38 4.71
CA ARG A 151 1.60 -0.62 3.28
C ARG A 151 2.73 -1.60 2.98
N GLU A 152 3.54 -1.92 3.97
CA GLU A 152 4.79 -2.65 3.70
C GLU A 152 4.53 -4.10 3.25
N ILE A 153 3.58 -4.79 3.90
CA ILE A 153 3.21 -6.14 3.49
C ILE A 153 2.55 -6.19 2.11
N VAL A 154 1.75 -5.17 1.78
CA VAL A 154 1.13 -5.00 0.46
C VAL A 154 2.20 -4.90 -0.61
N ALA A 155 3.30 -4.18 -0.32
CA ALA A 155 4.43 -4.09 -1.22
C ALA A 155 5.13 -5.43 -1.39
N VAL A 156 5.44 -6.15 -0.30
CA VAL A 156 6.11 -7.47 -0.32
C VAL A 156 5.30 -8.53 -1.07
N LEU A 157 3.98 -8.49 -0.95
CA LEU A 157 3.07 -9.46 -1.57
C LEU A 157 2.62 -9.06 -2.98
N ASP A 158 3.02 -7.89 -3.48
CA ASP A 158 2.64 -7.34 -4.79
C ASP A 158 1.12 -7.19 -4.98
N LEU A 159 0.40 -6.81 -3.92
CA LEU A 159 -1.05 -6.68 -3.94
C LEU A 159 -1.48 -5.28 -4.40
N ASP A 160 -2.60 -5.24 -5.13
CA ASP A 160 -3.32 -4.00 -5.42
C ASP A 160 -4.37 -3.80 -4.33
N VAL A 161 -4.29 -2.65 -3.66
CA VAL A 161 -5.11 -2.33 -2.49
C VAL A 161 -5.76 -0.98 -2.69
N LEU A 162 -7.05 -0.89 -2.36
CA LEU A 162 -7.77 0.37 -2.25
C LEU A 162 -7.58 0.93 -0.84
N PHE A 163 -6.78 1.98 -0.72
CA PHE A 163 -6.58 2.68 0.54
C PHE A 163 -7.63 3.76 0.75
N TYR A 164 -8.17 3.79 1.97
CA TYR A 164 -8.96 4.87 2.52
C TYR A 164 -8.14 5.54 3.64
N PRO A 165 -7.41 6.62 3.35
CA PRO A 165 -6.52 7.21 4.34
C PRO A 165 -7.27 7.69 5.58
N CYS A 166 -6.70 7.48 6.77
CA CYS A 166 -7.34 7.82 8.04
C CYS A 166 -6.49 8.78 8.89
N PRO A 167 -6.01 9.92 8.34
CA PRO A 167 -5.16 10.86 9.08
C PRO A 167 -5.87 11.35 10.35
N ARG A 168 -5.10 11.81 11.34
CA ARG A 168 -5.67 12.45 12.54
C ARG A 168 -6.55 13.62 12.12
N ASN A 169 -7.74 13.70 12.73
CA ASN A 169 -8.77 14.70 12.43
C ASN A 169 -9.40 14.59 11.02
N GLY A 170 -9.18 13.49 10.29
CA GLY A 170 -9.86 13.23 9.01
C GLY A 170 -11.37 13.05 9.20
N PRO A 171 -12.22 13.82 8.49
CA PRO A 171 -13.66 13.78 8.67
C PRO A 171 -14.36 12.62 7.94
N ASN A 172 -13.73 12.00 6.93
CA ASN A 172 -14.45 11.11 6.01
C ASN A 172 -14.34 9.63 6.37
N PHE A 173 -13.12 9.08 6.43
CA PHE A 173 -12.94 7.62 6.47
C PHE A 173 -12.79 7.05 7.87
N ARG A 174 -12.38 7.86 8.85
CA ARG A 174 -12.33 7.43 10.24
C ARG A 174 -13.72 7.06 10.78
N PRO A 175 -14.79 7.87 10.60
CA PRO A 175 -16.13 7.48 11.02
C PRO A 175 -16.64 6.25 10.26
N LYS A 176 -16.37 6.15 8.96
CA LYS A 176 -16.75 4.99 8.15
C LYS A 176 -16.12 3.68 8.65
N ALA A 177 -14.85 3.71 9.04
CA ALA A 177 -14.20 2.54 9.64
C ALA A 177 -14.85 2.12 10.97
N VAL A 178 -15.31 3.10 11.78
CA VAL A 178 -16.06 2.83 13.02
C VAL A 178 -17.43 2.22 12.71
N GLU A 179 -18.14 2.72 11.70
CA GLU A 179 -19.41 2.16 11.27
C GLU A 179 -19.28 0.70 10.84
N LEU A 180 -18.23 0.38 10.07
CA LEU A 180 -17.99 -0.96 9.56
C LEU A 180 -17.48 -1.94 10.61
N GLY A 181 -16.51 -1.52 11.43
CA GLY A 181 -15.84 -2.40 12.37
C GLY A 181 -16.23 -2.21 13.83
N GLY A 182 -17.08 -1.26 14.18
CA GLY A 182 -17.62 -1.03 15.53
C GLY A 182 -16.70 -0.31 16.53
N LYS A 183 -15.47 0.06 16.18
CA LYS A 183 -14.55 0.81 17.07
C LYS A 183 -13.58 1.68 16.28
N GLN A 184 -13.10 2.76 16.92
CA GLN A 184 -12.12 3.66 16.32
C GLN A 184 -10.71 3.10 16.51
N GLN A 185 -10.40 2.03 15.78
CA GLN A 185 -9.10 1.39 15.77
C GLN A 185 -8.60 1.24 14.33
N PHE A 186 -7.32 1.47 14.12
CA PHE A 186 -6.71 1.39 12.80
C PHE A 186 -5.37 0.61 12.91
N PRO A 187 -4.99 -0.16 11.88
CA PRO A 187 -5.73 -0.36 10.63
C PRO A 187 -7.00 -1.21 10.76
N TYR A 188 -7.93 -0.98 9.83
CA TYR A 188 -9.08 -1.86 9.59
C TYR A 188 -9.07 -2.30 8.12
N MET A 189 -9.15 -3.61 7.89
CA MET A 189 -9.09 -4.22 6.56
C MET A 189 -10.43 -4.89 6.24
N VAL A 190 -10.87 -4.79 4.98
CA VAL A 190 -11.98 -5.55 4.41
C VAL A 190 -11.51 -6.22 3.12
N ASP A 191 -11.59 -7.55 3.07
CA ASP A 191 -11.35 -8.32 1.85
C ASP A 191 -12.68 -8.77 1.22
N PRO A 192 -13.14 -8.14 0.13
CA PRO A 192 -14.38 -8.52 -0.54
C PRO A 192 -14.30 -9.90 -1.21
N ASN A 193 -13.09 -10.43 -1.46
CA ASN A 193 -12.91 -11.73 -2.11
C ASN A 193 -13.23 -12.90 -1.17
N THR A 194 -13.19 -12.69 0.14
CA THR A 194 -13.49 -13.71 1.15
C THR A 194 -14.58 -13.31 2.14
N GLY A 195 -15.00 -12.04 2.14
CA GLY A 195 -15.93 -11.49 3.13
C GLY A 195 -15.29 -11.23 4.50
N VAL A 196 -13.97 -11.41 4.63
CA VAL A 196 -13.25 -11.19 5.89
C VAL A 196 -13.07 -9.69 6.13
N SER A 197 -13.33 -9.26 7.36
CA SER A 197 -12.91 -7.95 7.86
C SER A 197 -12.28 -8.08 9.24
N MET A 198 -11.23 -7.29 9.51
CA MET A 198 -10.50 -7.41 10.78
C MET A 198 -9.68 -6.15 11.12
N TYR A 199 -9.31 -6.07 12.40
CA TYR A 199 -8.34 -5.11 12.95
C TYR A 199 -7.00 -5.79 13.22
N GLU A 200 -6.09 -5.04 13.86
CA GLU A 200 -4.76 -5.44 14.30
C GLU A 200 -3.80 -5.66 13.12
N SER A 201 -2.78 -4.81 13.02
CA SER A 201 -1.78 -4.87 11.93
C SER A 201 -1.17 -6.27 11.78
N ASP A 202 -0.78 -6.90 12.89
CA ASP A 202 -0.16 -8.22 12.88
C ASP A 202 -1.11 -9.31 12.39
N ALA A 203 -2.41 -9.21 12.72
CA ALA A 203 -3.43 -10.15 12.25
C ALA A 203 -3.72 -9.95 10.75
N ILE A 204 -3.80 -8.69 10.30
CA ILE A 204 -3.95 -8.33 8.89
C ILE A 204 -2.76 -8.84 8.08
N ILE A 205 -1.52 -8.58 8.53
CA ILE A 205 -0.30 -9.08 7.88
C ILE A 205 -0.35 -10.60 7.78
N LYS A 206 -0.64 -11.30 8.89
CA LYS A 206 -0.73 -12.76 8.90
C LYS A 206 -1.77 -13.28 7.91
N TYR A 207 -2.96 -12.69 7.92
CA TYR A 207 -4.02 -13.04 7.00
C TYR A 207 -3.59 -12.87 5.53
N LEU A 208 -3.02 -11.71 5.18
CA LEU A 208 -2.59 -11.42 3.81
C LEU A 208 -1.49 -12.38 3.34
N VAL A 209 -0.55 -12.70 4.22
CA VAL A 209 0.53 -13.65 3.94
C VAL A 209 0.01 -15.08 3.76
N ASP A 210 -0.91 -15.52 4.61
CA ASP A 210 -1.49 -16.86 4.55
C ASP A 210 -2.39 -17.02 3.31
N LYS A 211 -3.13 -15.96 2.94
CA LYS A 211 -4.10 -15.99 1.84
C LYS A 211 -3.47 -15.71 0.47
N TYR A 212 -2.55 -14.75 0.39
CA TYR A 212 -2.02 -14.21 -0.87
C TYR A 212 -0.49 -14.28 -0.98
N GLY A 213 0.19 -14.81 0.05
CA GLY A 213 1.63 -15.01 0.08
C GLY A 213 2.03 -16.49 0.12
N ASP A 214 3.15 -16.78 0.79
CA ASP A 214 3.68 -18.13 0.99
C ASP A 214 3.53 -18.63 2.44
N GLY A 215 2.71 -17.96 3.26
CA GLY A 215 2.52 -18.28 4.67
C GLY A 215 3.65 -17.82 5.60
N ARG A 216 4.66 -17.08 5.10
CA ARG A 216 5.78 -16.59 5.91
C ARG A 216 5.75 -15.07 6.04
N VAL A 217 5.57 -14.60 7.27
CA VAL A 217 5.65 -13.17 7.58
C VAL A 217 7.12 -12.73 7.51
N PRO A 218 7.46 -11.65 6.80
CA PRO A 218 8.82 -11.10 6.81
C PRO A 218 9.27 -10.82 8.25
N LEU A 219 10.52 -11.17 8.58
CA LEU A 219 11.03 -11.05 9.95
C LEU A 219 10.78 -9.65 10.53
N MET A 220 11.04 -8.60 9.76
CA MET A 220 10.85 -7.21 10.19
C MET A 220 9.40 -6.81 10.45
N LEU A 221 8.44 -7.58 9.95
CA LEU A 221 7.02 -7.39 10.21
C LEU A 221 6.50 -8.29 11.33
N SER A 222 7.33 -9.19 11.87
CA SER A 222 6.94 -10.10 12.96
C SER A 222 7.61 -9.80 14.30
N LEU A 223 8.35 -8.69 14.44
CA LEU A 223 9.09 -8.36 15.68
C LEU A 223 8.27 -7.58 16.72
N GLY A 224 6.98 -7.36 16.50
CA GLY A 224 6.09 -6.66 17.43
C GLY A 224 6.61 -5.27 17.81
N LEU A 225 6.97 -5.06 19.08
CA LEU A 225 7.44 -3.76 19.59
C LEU A 225 8.64 -3.18 18.81
N LEU A 226 9.57 -4.01 18.34
CA LEU A 226 10.70 -3.53 17.53
C LEU A 226 10.22 -3.02 16.16
N THR A 227 9.19 -3.63 15.58
CA THR A 227 8.53 -3.14 14.36
C THR A 227 7.96 -1.75 14.60
N THR A 228 7.27 -1.54 15.73
CA THR A 228 6.70 -0.23 16.11
C THR A 228 7.79 0.83 16.31
N LEU A 229 8.88 0.49 17.00
CA LEU A 229 9.99 1.42 17.22
C LEU A 229 10.68 1.82 15.92
N THR A 230 10.99 0.84 15.05
CA THR A 230 11.63 1.11 13.75
C THR A 230 10.72 1.92 12.82
N ALA A 231 9.40 1.67 12.86
CA ALA A 231 8.43 2.50 12.15
C ALA A 231 8.40 3.94 12.69
N GLY A 232 8.49 4.13 14.01
CA GLY A 232 8.62 5.46 14.62
C GLY A 232 9.89 6.20 14.16
N PHE A 233 11.05 5.53 14.21
CA PHE A 233 12.32 6.11 13.75
C PHE A 233 12.30 6.47 12.25
N ALA A 234 11.66 5.64 11.43
CA ALA A 234 11.46 5.90 9.99
C ALA A 234 10.70 7.21 9.70
N MET A 235 9.95 7.74 10.66
CA MET A 235 9.16 8.97 10.51
C MET A 235 9.84 10.24 11.03
N ILE A 236 10.98 10.15 11.75
CA ILE A 236 11.61 11.31 12.40
C ILE A 236 11.99 12.39 11.39
N GLY A 237 12.55 12.01 10.24
CA GLY A 237 12.92 12.95 9.17
C GLY A 237 11.75 13.60 8.44
N ARG A 238 10.51 13.27 8.80
CA ARG A 238 9.29 13.78 8.18
C ARG A 238 8.53 14.77 9.05
N MET A 239 8.92 14.97 10.31
CA MET A 239 8.33 16.00 11.20
C MET A 239 6.79 15.96 11.28
N GLY A 240 6.20 14.76 11.25
CA GLY A 240 4.74 14.59 11.35
C GLY A 240 3.97 14.73 10.02
N ARG A 241 4.64 14.87 8.87
CA ARG A 241 4.00 14.77 7.55
C ARG A 241 3.32 13.41 7.35
N GLY A 242 2.18 13.42 6.67
CA GLY A 242 1.36 12.23 6.43
C GLY A 242 0.59 11.75 7.66
N GLN A 243 0.38 12.58 8.69
CA GLN A 243 -0.27 12.18 9.95
C GLN A 243 -1.56 12.90 10.28
N SER A 244 -1.76 14.12 9.78
CA SER A 244 -2.89 14.96 10.15
C SER A 244 -3.59 15.46 8.90
N TYR A 245 -4.92 15.57 9.00
CA TYR A 245 -5.77 15.99 7.90
C TYR A 245 -5.50 17.44 7.50
N ILE A 246 -5.51 17.69 6.20
CA ILE A 246 -5.57 19.00 5.57
C ILE A 246 -6.93 19.09 4.86
N PRO A 247 -7.71 20.16 5.08
CA PRO A 247 -8.98 20.37 4.39
C PRO A 247 -8.87 20.10 2.89
N SER A 248 -9.82 19.30 2.38
CA SER A 248 -9.79 18.80 1.01
C SER A 248 -11.18 18.49 0.48
N LYS A 249 -11.29 18.42 -0.83
CA LYS A 249 -12.47 18.01 -1.59
C LYS A 249 -12.34 16.52 -1.90
N LEU A 250 -13.31 15.73 -1.49
CA LEU A 250 -13.28 14.29 -1.71
C LEU A 250 -13.58 13.96 -3.19
N PRO A 251 -12.69 13.22 -3.90
CA PRO A 251 -12.96 12.80 -5.28
C PRO A 251 -14.07 11.74 -5.36
N PRO A 252 -14.87 11.73 -6.44
CA PRO A 252 -15.90 10.70 -6.65
C PRO A 252 -15.30 9.33 -7.01
N LYS A 253 -14.11 9.29 -7.61
CA LYS A 253 -13.40 8.04 -7.94
C LYS A 253 -12.03 8.01 -7.26
N PRO A 254 -11.57 6.84 -6.79
CA PRO A 254 -10.23 6.73 -6.23
C PRO A 254 -9.18 7.02 -7.32
N LEU A 255 -8.11 7.71 -6.94
CA LEU A 255 -6.94 7.88 -7.80
C LEU A 255 -6.16 6.56 -7.91
N GLU A 256 -5.27 6.41 -8.89
CA GLU A 256 -4.34 5.28 -8.96
C GLU A 256 -2.90 5.75 -8.78
N LEU A 257 -2.18 5.14 -7.84
CA LEU A 257 -0.78 5.42 -7.59
C LEU A 257 0.07 4.17 -7.83
N TRP A 258 0.94 4.23 -8.84
CA TRP A 258 1.98 3.24 -9.06
C TRP A 258 3.22 3.63 -8.26
N ALA A 259 3.53 2.87 -7.23
CA ALA A 259 4.54 3.22 -6.24
C ALA A 259 5.05 1.98 -5.51
N TYR A 260 6.10 2.13 -4.71
CA TYR A 260 6.53 1.07 -3.79
C TYR A 260 7.08 1.66 -2.50
N GLU A 261 7.15 0.85 -1.45
CA GLU A 261 7.40 1.35 -0.09
C GLU A 261 8.80 1.96 0.04
N GLY A 262 9.80 1.28 -0.52
CA GLY A 262 11.21 1.67 -0.40
C GLY A 262 11.65 2.90 -1.21
N SER A 263 10.76 3.60 -1.93
CA SER A 263 11.11 4.83 -2.64
C SER A 263 10.78 6.08 -1.81
N PRO A 264 11.76 6.97 -1.54
CA PRO A 264 11.49 8.23 -0.83
C PRO A 264 10.56 9.15 -1.63
N PHE A 265 10.68 9.19 -2.96
CA PHE A 265 9.79 9.97 -3.83
C PHE A 265 8.33 9.50 -3.72
N CYS A 266 8.12 8.18 -3.68
CA CYS A 266 6.79 7.61 -3.48
C CYS A 266 6.24 7.94 -2.09
N LYS A 267 7.09 7.92 -1.05
CA LYS A 267 6.70 8.27 0.31
C LYS A 267 6.15 9.70 0.39
N LEU A 268 6.78 10.67 -0.27
CA LEU A 268 6.32 12.06 -0.30
C LEU A 268 4.92 12.19 -0.91
N VAL A 269 4.66 11.52 -2.04
CA VAL A 269 3.32 11.53 -2.67
C VAL A 269 2.29 10.86 -1.75
N ARG A 270 2.65 9.73 -1.11
CA ARG A 270 1.76 9.04 -0.16
C ARG A 270 1.40 9.90 1.05
N GLU A 271 2.35 10.69 1.56
CA GLU A 271 2.09 11.62 2.67
C GLU A 271 0.99 12.61 2.28
N VAL A 272 1.05 13.18 1.07
CA VAL A 272 0.04 14.14 0.58
C VAL A 272 -1.31 13.48 0.31
N LEU A 273 -1.33 12.27 -0.27
CA LEU A 273 -2.58 11.50 -0.41
C LEU A 273 -3.23 11.22 0.95
N VAL A 274 -2.43 10.97 1.99
CA VAL A 274 -2.93 10.75 3.35
C VAL A 274 -3.42 12.05 3.98
N GLU A 275 -2.64 13.13 3.90
CA GLU A 275 -3.01 14.44 4.46
C GLU A 275 -4.31 14.98 3.84
N LEU A 276 -4.47 14.85 2.53
CA LEU A 276 -5.68 15.27 1.81
C LEU A 276 -6.82 14.24 1.88
N GLU A 277 -6.65 13.13 2.62
CA GLU A 277 -7.64 12.07 2.76
C GLU A 277 -8.17 11.54 1.41
N LEU A 278 -7.28 11.35 0.43
CA LEU A 278 -7.65 10.95 -0.93
C LEU A 278 -7.67 9.42 -1.09
N PRO A 279 -8.83 8.80 -1.38
CA PRO A 279 -8.89 7.36 -1.62
C PRO A 279 -8.11 7.02 -2.89
N HIS A 280 -7.33 5.94 -2.84
CA HIS A 280 -6.49 5.56 -3.98
C HIS A 280 -6.23 4.07 -4.07
N ILE A 281 -6.20 3.55 -5.30
CA ILE A 281 -5.68 2.22 -5.62
C ILE A 281 -4.15 2.32 -5.63
N TYR A 282 -3.50 1.58 -4.75
CA TYR A 282 -2.06 1.47 -4.71
C TYR A 282 -1.59 0.27 -5.53
N ARG A 283 -0.91 0.55 -6.64
CA ARG A 283 -0.28 -0.45 -7.51
C ARG A 283 1.17 -0.63 -7.09
N SER A 284 1.48 -1.67 -6.34
CA SER A 284 2.86 -1.92 -5.87
C SER A 284 3.80 -2.23 -7.04
N CYS A 285 4.85 -1.43 -7.19
CA CYS A 285 5.93 -1.61 -8.15
C CYS A 285 7.24 -1.99 -7.47
N ALA A 286 7.20 -2.78 -6.39
CA ALA A 286 8.41 -3.26 -5.73
C ALA A 286 9.31 -4.07 -6.69
N ARG A 287 10.58 -4.26 -6.32
CA ARG A 287 11.58 -4.98 -7.14
C ARG A 287 11.14 -6.42 -7.35
N GLY A 288 11.21 -6.89 -8.59
CA GLY A 288 10.65 -8.18 -9.03
C GLY A 288 9.15 -8.18 -9.38
N SER A 289 8.45 -7.05 -9.29
CA SER A 289 7.02 -6.96 -9.67
C SER A 289 6.81 -6.96 -11.19
N PRO A 290 5.88 -7.76 -11.73
CA PRO A 290 5.50 -7.69 -13.14
C PRO A 290 4.84 -6.35 -13.51
N LYS A 291 4.33 -5.60 -12.52
CA LYS A 291 3.72 -4.28 -12.74
C LYS A 291 4.70 -3.25 -13.28
N ARG A 292 6.01 -3.46 -13.08
CA ARG A 292 7.04 -2.63 -13.71
C ARG A 292 7.02 -2.75 -15.23
N GLN A 293 6.82 -3.97 -15.75
CA GLN A 293 6.64 -4.21 -17.18
C GLN A 293 5.33 -3.60 -17.68
N ILE A 294 4.24 -3.74 -16.92
CA ILE A 294 2.93 -3.18 -17.29
C ILE A 294 3.03 -1.66 -17.43
N LEU A 295 3.61 -0.99 -16.43
CA LEU A 295 3.81 0.46 -16.49
C LEU A 295 4.74 0.84 -17.64
N TYR A 296 5.86 0.13 -17.83
CA TYR A 296 6.77 0.36 -18.95
C TYR A 296 6.08 0.24 -20.32
N ALA A 297 5.27 -0.79 -20.53
CA ALA A 297 4.51 -0.96 -21.77
C ALA A 297 3.47 0.14 -21.98
N LYS A 298 2.88 0.67 -20.90
CA LYS A 298 1.89 1.74 -20.93
C LYS A 298 2.50 3.11 -21.27
N THR A 299 3.67 3.42 -20.74
CA THR A 299 4.25 4.77 -20.77
C THR A 299 5.52 4.88 -21.63
N GLY A 300 6.06 3.74 -22.09
CA GLY A 300 7.39 3.66 -22.71
C GLY A 300 8.55 3.90 -21.73
N HIS A 301 8.25 4.10 -20.44
CA HIS A 301 9.25 4.48 -19.43
C HIS A 301 8.84 4.02 -18.04
N PHE A 302 9.71 3.30 -17.33
CA PHE A 302 9.45 2.96 -15.94
C PHE A 302 10.11 3.94 -14.97
N GLN A 303 9.28 4.63 -14.21
CA GLN A 303 9.66 5.40 -13.02
C GLN A 303 8.54 5.29 -11.98
N ALA A 304 8.87 5.47 -10.71
CA ALA A 304 7.89 5.55 -9.63
C ALA A 304 8.23 6.72 -8.70
N PRO A 305 7.25 7.53 -8.27
CA PRO A 305 5.81 7.33 -8.45
C PRO A 305 5.29 7.70 -9.85
N TYR A 306 4.17 7.10 -10.24
CA TYR A 306 3.32 7.51 -11.37
C TYR A 306 1.87 7.61 -10.88
N LEU A 307 1.23 8.76 -11.12
CA LEU A 307 -0.14 9.04 -10.72
C LEU A 307 -1.06 8.95 -11.94
N GLU A 308 -2.23 8.36 -11.75
CA GLU A 308 -3.37 8.46 -12.66
C GLU A 308 -4.58 8.98 -11.89
N ASP A 309 -5.19 10.05 -12.39
CA ASP A 309 -6.36 10.67 -11.80
C ASP A 309 -7.57 10.54 -12.74
N PRO A 310 -8.48 9.59 -12.48
CA PRO A 310 -9.67 9.39 -13.32
C PRO A 310 -10.71 10.52 -13.17
N ASN A 311 -10.55 11.41 -12.20
CA ASN A 311 -11.48 12.52 -11.97
C ASN A 311 -11.17 13.72 -12.87
N THR A 312 -9.91 13.89 -13.27
CA THR A 312 -9.46 14.98 -14.17
C THR A 312 -8.90 14.50 -15.51
N GLY A 313 -8.59 13.20 -15.62
CA GLY A 313 -7.91 12.59 -16.78
C GLY A 313 -6.39 12.75 -16.75
N VAL A 314 -5.82 13.40 -15.74
CA VAL A 314 -4.37 13.63 -15.64
C VAL A 314 -3.63 12.32 -15.34
N GLN A 315 -2.52 12.11 -16.03
CA GLN A 315 -1.56 11.05 -15.72
C GLN A 315 -0.15 11.62 -15.80
N MET A 316 0.71 11.35 -14.82
CA MET A 316 2.04 11.96 -14.76
C MET A 316 3.06 11.22 -13.88
N PHE A 317 4.33 11.47 -14.17
CA PHE A 317 5.47 11.19 -13.30
C PHE A 317 5.85 12.42 -12.46
N GLU A 318 7.04 12.36 -11.85
CA GLU A 318 7.66 13.42 -11.04
C GLU A 318 6.93 13.70 -9.73
N SER A 319 7.50 13.23 -8.61
CA SER A 319 6.83 13.29 -7.31
C SER A 319 6.51 14.70 -6.83
N ALA A 320 7.34 15.69 -7.16
CA ALA A 320 7.13 17.06 -6.67
C ALA A 320 5.95 17.72 -7.40
N GLU A 321 5.85 17.49 -8.70
CA GLU A 321 4.78 17.96 -9.58
C GLU A 321 3.47 17.21 -9.28
N ILE A 322 3.53 15.91 -8.97
CA ILE A 322 2.38 15.16 -8.45
C ILE A 322 1.84 15.81 -7.16
N ILE A 323 2.72 16.17 -6.21
CA ILE A 323 2.31 16.80 -4.96
C ILE A 323 1.65 18.16 -5.19
N GLU A 324 2.24 18.99 -6.06
CA GLU A 324 1.69 20.30 -6.43
C GLU A 324 0.33 20.15 -7.10
N TYR A 325 0.20 19.19 -8.02
CA TYR A 325 -1.06 18.86 -8.66
C TYR A 325 -2.13 18.43 -7.66
N LEU A 326 -1.83 17.47 -6.77
CA LEU A 326 -2.78 16.98 -5.78
C LEU A 326 -3.25 18.11 -4.87
N THR A 327 -2.31 18.95 -4.43
CA THR A 327 -2.62 20.11 -3.58
C THR A 327 -3.49 21.12 -4.32
N ALA A 328 -3.12 21.51 -5.54
CA ALA A 328 -3.87 22.49 -6.33
C ALA A 328 -5.27 22.01 -6.72
N THR A 329 -5.45 20.70 -6.91
CA THR A 329 -6.71 20.11 -7.38
C THR A 329 -7.67 19.82 -6.23
N TYR A 330 -7.15 19.30 -5.11
CA TYR A 330 -7.96 18.70 -4.06
C TYR A 330 -7.95 19.45 -2.73
N ALA A 331 -6.96 20.28 -2.42
CA ALA A 331 -7.01 21.05 -1.17
C ALA A 331 -8.19 22.05 -1.18
N ALA A 332 -8.75 22.30 0.00
CA ALA A 332 -9.86 23.23 0.24
C ALA A 332 -9.42 24.43 1.08
#